data_AF-A0A1Z3HT13-F1
#
_entry.id   AF-A0A1Z3HT13-F1
#
_cell.length_a   1.000
_cell.length_b   1.000
_cell.length_c   1.000
_cell.angle_alpha   90.00
_cell.angle_beta   90.00
_cell.angle_gamma   90.00
#
_symmetry.space_group_name_H-M   'P 1'
#
loop_
_entity.id
_entity.type
_entity.pdbx_description
1 polymer ?
#
loop_
_entity_poly.entity_id
_entity_poly.type
_entity_poly.pdbx_seq_one_letter_code
_entity_poly.pdbx_strand_id
1 'polypeptide(L)'
;MSVPFVYSFFLQQATSMAKLAESQLGFERQETPPAFIQADYWEAPAGMEIGGDPHSAAPDRRGLTGSARLLQDIEQLDLYAFETNQRKLQLTKTLSLVQLSPGEFQIFRETGVLPFATAMEYFDRDFPGHYLRLITRVRTSVVALITPTDGIHATLSTTGLSRVVIGGTGFYQKIPVKRPPESVALTAAINATGLFETHAPASGHVVALRRYGR
;
A
#
# COMPACT_ATOMS: atom_id res chain seq x y z
N MET A 1 14.14 10.96 -33.46
CA MET A 1 13.72 9.82 -32.61
C MET A 1 12.94 8.85 -33.49
N SER A 2 13.30 7.58 -33.55
CA SER A 2 12.64 6.62 -34.45
C SER A 2 11.36 6.09 -33.80
N VAL A 3 10.28 5.91 -34.58
CA VAL A 3 8.99 5.37 -34.10
C VAL A 3 9.15 4.05 -33.31
N PRO A 4 10.01 3.10 -33.72
CA PRO A 4 10.20 1.85 -32.98
C PRO A 4 10.85 2.05 -31.60
N PHE A 5 11.73 3.04 -31.46
CA PHE A 5 12.34 3.38 -30.18
C PHE A 5 11.31 4.00 -29.22
N VAL A 6 10.45 4.88 -29.74
CA VAL A 6 9.39 5.51 -28.95
C VAL A 6 8.40 4.45 -28.45
N TYR A 7 8.02 3.50 -29.31
CA TYR A 7 7.13 2.40 -28.94
C TYR A 7 7.71 1.54 -27.82
N SER A 8 8.94 1.04 -27.97
CA SER A 8 9.56 0.18 -26.95
C SER A 8 9.77 0.90 -25.62
N PHE A 9 10.12 2.20 -25.66
CA PHE A 9 10.25 3.03 -24.47
C PHE A 9 8.93 3.10 -23.67
N PHE A 10 7.82 3.44 -24.33
CA PHE A 10 6.52 3.52 -23.66
C PHE A 10 6.01 2.15 -23.21
N LEU A 11 6.28 1.09 -23.97
CA LEU A 11 5.94 -0.27 -23.58
C LEU A 11 6.67 -0.69 -22.31
N GLN A 12 7.96 -0.37 -22.19
CA GLN A 12 8.76 -0.65 -20.99
C GLN A 12 8.27 0.16 -19.78
N GLN A 13 7.93 1.44 -19.99
CA GLN A 13 7.37 2.29 -18.94
C GLN A 13 6.01 1.74 -18.46
N ALA A 14 5.12 1.37 -19.38
CA ALA A 14 3.83 0.77 -19.07
C ALA A 14 3.97 -0.57 -18.32
N THR A 15 4.90 -1.42 -18.77
CA THR A 15 5.22 -2.69 -18.08
C THR A 15 5.70 -2.44 -16.65
N SER A 16 6.56 -1.44 -16.46
CA SER A 16 7.05 -1.07 -15.13
C SER A 16 5.92 -0.60 -14.21
N MET A 17 4.99 0.20 -14.73
CA MET A 17 3.80 0.64 -14.00
C MET A 17 2.88 -0.53 -13.65
N ALA A 18 2.66 -1.46 -14.58
CA ALA A 18 1.84 -2.66 -14.34
C ALA A 18 2.45 -3.56 -13.25
N LYS A 19 3.78 -3.75 -13.26
CA LYS A 19 4.49 -4.46 -12.18
C LYS A 19 4.36 -3.75 -10.83
N LEU A 20 4.40 -2.42 -10.80
CA LEU A 20 4.11 -1.67 -9.58
C LEU A 20 2.68 -1.92 -9.09
N ALA A 21 1.69 -1.94 -9.98
CA ALA A 21 0.30 -2.26 -9.63
C ALA A 21 0.15 -3.69 -9.09
N GLU A 22 0.79 -4.69 -9.69
CA GLU A 22 0.83 -6.07 -9.18
C GLU A 22 1.47 -6.13 -7.78
N SER A 23 2.60 -5.44 -7.58
CA SER A 23 3.26 -5.38 -6.27
C SER A 23 2.41 -4.69 -5.20
N GLN A 24 1.67 -3.64 -5.59
CA GLN A 24 0.74 -2.93 -4.72
C GLN A 24 -0.44 -3.83 -4.35
N LEU A 25 -0.99 -4.59 -5.30
CA LEU A 25 -2.04 -5.56 -5.04
C LEU A 25 -1.56 -6.62 -4.04
N GLY A 26 -0.34 -7.14 -4.23
CA GLY A 26 0.26 -8.08 -3.29
C GLY A 26 0.46 -7.49 -1.89
N PHE A 27 0.91 -6.23 -1.80
CA PHE A 27 1.01 -5.53 -0.52
C PHE A 27 -0.36 -5.36 0.16
N GLU A 28 -1.38 -4.98 -0.60
CA GLU A 28 -2.73 -4.81 -0.08
C GLU A 28 -3.35 -6.13 0.35
N ARG A 29 -3.16 -7.22 -0.39
CA ARG A 29 -3.68 -8.54 -0.02
C ARG A 29 -2.81 -9.23 1.04
N GLN A 30 -1.57 -8.77 1.22
CA GLN A 30 -0.54 -9.40 2.05
C GLN A 30 -0.28 -10.87 1.66
N GLU A 31 -0.46 -11.12 0.37
CA GLU A 31 -0.27 -12.39 -0.31
C GLU A 31 0.48 -12.09 -1.61
N THR A 32 1.28 -13.03 -2.11
CA THR A 32 1.92 -12.88 -3.41
C THR A 32 0.90 -13.26 -4.49
N PRO A 33 0.43 -12.31 -5.32
CA PRO A 33 -0.46 -12.66 -6.43
C PRO A 33 0.28 -13.55 -7.42
N PRO A 34 -0.43 -14.36 -8.22
CA PRO A 34 0.15 -14.98 -9.40
C PRO A 34 0.86 -13.93 -10.26
N ALA A 35 1.96 -14.31 -10.92
CA ALA A 35 2.68 -13.42 -11.81
C ALA A 35 1.89 -13.22 -13.11
N PHE A 36 0.99 -12.24 -13.12
CA PHE A 36 0.20 -11.86 -14.29
C PHE A 36 1.07 -11.06 -15.27
N ILE A 37 1.81 -10.08 -14.75
CA ILE A 37 2.57 -9.14 -15.59
C ILE A 37 3.95 -9.70 -15.93
N GLN A 38 4.15 -9.99 -17.22
CA GLN A 38 5.40 -10.54 -17.74
C GLN A 38 6.50 -9.48 -17.91
N ALA A 39 7.71 -9.94 -18.15
CA ALA A 39 8.89 -9.10 -18.35
C ALA A 39 9.34 -9.04 -19.82
N ASP A 40 8.63 -9.65 -20.77
CA ASP A 40 9.12 -9.95 -22.12
C ASP A 40 8.24 -9.33 -23.22
N TYR A 41 7.40 -8.34 -22.91
CA TYR A 41 6.43 -7.82 -23.88
C TYR A 41 7.04 -7.20 -25.16
N TRP A 42 8.33 -6.87 -25.13
CA TRP A 42 9.08 -6.41 -26.31
C TRP A 42 9.59 -7.55 -27.20
N GLU A 43 9.51 -8.80 -26.74
CA GLU A 43 9.91 -10.00 -27.47
C GLU A 43 8.71 -10.64 -28.18
N ALA A 44 8.95 -11.20 -29.37
CA ALA A 44 7.94 -11.98 -30.07
C ALA A 44 7.76 -13.34 -29.36
N PRO A 45 6.52 -13.79 -29.09
CA PRO A 45 6.32 -15.09 -28.46
C PRO A 45 6.88 -16.23 -29.31
N ALA A 46 7.64 -17.14 -28.68
CA ALA A 46 8.10 -18.39 -29.28
C ALA A 46 6.87 -19.26 -29.63
N GLY A 47 6.44 -19.23 -30.89
CA GLY A 47 5.22 -19.92 -31.34
C GLY A 47 4.40 -19.15 -32.38
N MET A 48 4.66 -17.85 -32.56
CA MET A 48 4.18 -17.07 -33.71
C MET A 48 5.23 -16.96 -34.82
N GLU A 49 6.12 -17.94 -34.86
CA GLU A 49 7.04 -18.19 -35.96
C GLU A 49 6.29 -18.91 -37.09
N ILE A 50 5.50 -18.15 -37.86
CA ILE A 50 4.93 -18.66 -39.11
C ILE A 50 6.09 -18.85 -40.10
N GLY A 51 6.58 -20.09 -40.21
CA GLY A 51 7.27 -20.63 -41.39
C GLY A 51 8.44 -19.81 -41.95
N GLY A 52 9.41 -19.46 -41.12
CA GLY A 52 10.70 -18.90 -41.57
C GLY A 52 11.76 -19.98 -41.67
N ASP A 53 12.57 -19.95 -42.73
CA ASP A 53 13.79 -20.74 -42.89
C ASP A 53 14.65 -20.64 -41.60
N PRO A 54 15.14 -21.75 -40.99
CA PRO A 54 15.98 -21.72 -39.79
C PRO A 54 17.30 -20.94 -39.96
N HIS A 55 17.62 -20.46 -41.17
CA HIS A 55 18.72 -19.55 -41.45
C HIS A 55 18.30 -18.11 -41.78
N SER A 56 17.00 -17.84 -41.85
CA SER A 56 16.46 -16.48 -41.91
C SER A 56 16.13 -16.03 -40.48
N ALA A 57 16.82 -14.98 -40.01
CA ALA A 57 16.40 -14.30 -38.79
C ALA A 57 14.93 -13.88 -38.98
N ALA A 58 14.00 -14.49 -38.24
CA ALA A 58 12.60 -14.10 -38.27
C ALA A 58 12.55 -12.57 -38.11
N PRO A 59 11.74 -11.85 -38.92
CA PRO A 59 11.71 -10.41 -38.84
C PRO A 59 11.39 -10.02 -37.41
N ASP A 60 12.33 -9.35 -36.74
CA ASP A 60 12.15 -8.82 -35.39
C ASP A 60 10.89 -7.98 -35.41
N ARG A 61 9.81 -8.53 -34.87
CA ARG A 61 8.49 -7.90 -34.86
C ARG A 61 8.43 -6.80 -33.80
N ARG A 62 9.55 -6.45 -33.15
CA ARG A 62 9.73 -5.31 -32.23
C ARG A 62 8.59 -5.16 -31.21
N GLY A 63 8.07 -6.28 -30.73
CA GLY A 63 6.95 -6.29 -29.79
C GLY A 63 5.63 -5.76 -30.36
N LEU A 64 5.34 -5.87 -31.66
CA LEU A 64 4.09 -5.38 -32.28
C LEU A 64 2.80 -5.83 -31.56
N THR A 65 2.81 -7.00 -30.91
CA THR A 65 1.69 -7.52 -30.12
C THR A 65 1.88 -7.33 -28.61
N GLY A 66 2.99 -6.75 -28.18
CA GLY A 66 3.38 -6.57 -26.79
C GLY A 66 2.39 -5.74 -25.99
N SER A 67 1.91 -4.65 -26.57
CA SER A 67 0.88 -3.81 -25.92
C SER A 67 -0.46 -4.53 -25.76
N ALA A 68 -0.86 -5.37 -26.71
CA ALA A 68 -2.10 -6.14 -26.61
C ALA A 68 -1.99 -7.25 -25.54
N ARG A 69 -0.84 -7.94 -25.48
CA ARG A 69 -0.52 -8.90 -24.41
C ARG A 69 -0.53 -8.24 -23.04
N LEU A 70 0.17 -7.11 -22.89
CA LEU A 70 0.21 -6.35 -21.64
C LEU A 70 -1.20 -5.91 -21.21
N LEU A 71 -2.04 -5.44 -22.14
CA LEU A 71 -3.41 -5.05 -21.82
C LEU A 71 -4.23 -6.25 -21.32
N GLN A 72 -4.13 -7.40 -21.99
CA GLN A 72 -4.81 -8.62 -21.56
C GLN A 72 -4.37 -9.04 -20.15
N ASP A 73 -3.07 -8.98 -19.84
CA ASP A 73 -2.56 -9.38 -18.54
C ASP A 73 -2.95 -8.38 -17.42
N ILE A 74 -3.08 -7.09 -17.75
CA ILE A 74 -3.64 -6.08 -16.84
C ILE A 74 -5.12 -6.36 -16.54
N GLU A 75 -5.92 -6.73 -17.54
CA GLU A 75 -7.33 -7.10 -17.34
C GLU A 75 -7.46 -8.35 -16.45
N GLN A 76 -6.57 -9.34 -16.61
CA GLN A 76 -6.51 -10.51 -15.74
C GLN A 76 -6.15 -10.14 -14.29
N LEU A 77 -5.18 -9.24 -14.11
CA LEU A 77 -4.81 -8.72 -12.80
C LEU A 77 -5.98 -7.99 -12.13
N ASP A 78 -6.75 -7.21 -12.88
CA ASP A 78 -7.92 -6.48 -12.36
C ASP A 78 -9.06 -7.44 -11.98
N LEU A 79 -9.35 -8.43 -12.83
CA LEU A 79 -10.33 -9.48 -12.51
C LEU A 79 -9.93 -10.21 -11.22
N TYR A 80 -8.67 -10.60 -11.09
CA TYR A 80 -8.16 -11.22 -9.86
C TYR A 80 -8.30 -10.30 -8.65
N ALA A 81 -7.97 -9.01 -8.80
CA ALA A 81 -8.09 -8.03 -7.74
C ALA A 81 -9.54 -7.86 -7.26
N PHE A 82 -10.51 -7.92 -8.19
CA PHE A 82 -11.94 -7.87 -7.93
C PHE A 82 -12.45 -9.15 -7.25
N GLU A 83 -12.16 -10.32 -7.79
CA GLU A 83 -12.62 -11.62 -7.28
C GLU A 83 -12.08 -11.93 -5.88
N THR A 84 -10.84 -11.53 -5.60
CA THR A 84 -10.18 -11.73 -4.30
C THR A 84 -10.43 -10.60 -3.31
N ASN A 85 -11.20 -9.57 -3.69
CA ASN A 85 -11.47 -8.46 -2.78
C ASN A 85 -12.42 -8.89 -1.67
N GLN A 86 -11.88 -9.05 -0.47
CA GLN A 86 -12.65 -9.41 0.71
C GLN A 86 -12.67 -8.27 1.73
N ARG A 87 -13.81 -8.15 2.43
CA ARG A 87 -13.96 -7.15 3.48
C ARG A 87 -13.03 -7.47 4.66
N LYS A 88 -12.05 -6.60 4.89
CA LYS A 88 -11.17 -6.70 6.06
C LYS A 88 -11.87 -6.22 7.34
N LEU A 89 -11.53 -6.84 8.46
CA LEU A 89 -11.96 -6.40 9.78
C LEU A 89 -11.24 -5.09 10.14
N GLN A 90 -12.02 -4.01 10.24
CA GLN A 90 -11.52 -2.69 10.60
C GLN A 90 -11.48 -2.55 12.12
N LEU A 91 -10.34 -2.11 12.65
CA LEU A 91 -10.11 -1.92 14.07
C LEU A 91 -9.73 -0.46 14.34
N THR A 92 -10.25 0.10 15.43
CA THR A 92 -9.82 1.39 15.95
C THR A 92 -9.33 1.20 17.38
N LYS A 93 -8.09 1.59 17.66
CA LYS A 93 -7.51 1.55 19.00
C LYS A 93 -6.91 2.91 19.36
N THR A 94 -7.31 3.43 20.51
CA THR A 94 -6.74 4.66 21.08
C THR A 94 -5.63 4.29 22.05
N LEU A 95 -4.45 4.89 21.88
CA LEU A 95 -3.29 4.65 22.73
C LEU A 95 -2.96 5.92 23.50
N SER A 96 -2.97 5.83 24.82
CA SER A 96 -2.56 6.93 25.70
C SER A 96 -1.06 6.81 25.99
N LEU A 97 -0.26 7.76 25.48
CA LEU A 97 1.20 7.71 25.63
C LEU A 97 1.66 7.90 27.07
N VAL A 98 0.91 8.65 27.88
CA VAL A 98 1.20 8.80 29.32
C VAL A 98 0.95 7.50 30.09
N GLN A 99 0.00 6.67 29.66
CA GLN A 99 -0.26 5.37 30.28
C GLN A 99 0.74 4.30 29.82
N LEU A 100 1.15 4.34 28.55
CA LEU A 100 2.06 3.36 27.98
C LEU A 100 3.51 3.60 28.42
N SER A 101 3.96 4.85 28.44
CA SER A 101 5.34 5.22 28.73
C SER A 101 5.43 6.49 29.59
N PRO A 102 5.07 6.42 30.90
CA PRO A 102 5.06 7.60 31.77
C PRO A 102 6.42 8.30 31.86
N GLY A 103 7.53 7.53 31.90
CA GLY A 103 8.89 8.07 31.99
C GLY A 103 9.31 8.86 30.76
N GLU A 104 9.15 8.26 29.57
CA GLU A 104 9.41 8.94 28.29
C GLU A 104 8.52 10.17 28.13
N PHE A 105 7.26 10.10 28.59
CA PHE A 105 6.35 11.23 28.54
C PHE A 105 6.82 12.39 29.43
N GLN A 106 7.43 12.12 30.58
CA GLN A 106 8.00 13.18 31.42
C GLN A 106 9.19 13.85 30.72
N ILE A 107 10.09 13.07 30.13
CA ILE A 107 11.23 13.59 29.35
C ILE A 107 10.72 14.41 28.15
N PHE A 108 9.66 13.96 27.49
CA PHE A 108 9.01 14.69 26.41
C PHE A 108 8.50 16.06 26.84
N ARG A 109 7.96 16.22 28.06
CA ARG A 109 7.51 17.52 28.55
C ARG A 109 8.66 18.52 28.70
N GLU A 110 9.88 18.04 28.91
CA GLU A 110 11.08 18.85 29.08
C GLU A 110 11.80 19.08 27.74
N THR A 111 11.79 18.08 26.84
CA THR A 111 12.60 18.07 25.61
C THR A 111 11.81 18.34 24.32
N GLY A 112 10.49 18.14 24.34
CA GLY A 112 9.62 18.23 23.16
C GLY A 112 9.70 17.04 22.20
N VAL A 113 10.46 15.98 22.52
CA VAL A 113 10.57 14.77 21.69
C VAL A 113 10.09 13.53 22.44
N LEU A 114 9.23 12.73 21.82
CA LEU A 114 8.69 11.48 22.40
C LEU A 114 8.85 10.30 21.44
N PRO A 115 9.87 9.45 21.62
CA PRO A 115 9.94 8.19 20.91
C PRO A 115 8.89 7.21 21.48
N PHE A 116 8.12 6.58 20.62
CA PHE A 116 7.19 5.52 21.04
C PHE A 116 7.05 4.44 19.95
N ALA A 117 6.57 3.27 20.36
CA ALA A 117 6.34 2.13 19.47
C ALA A 117 4.92 1.60 19.62
N THR A 118 4.31 1.20 18.50
CA THR A 118 3.02 0.52 18.45
C THR A 118 3.23 -1.00 18.48
N ALA A 119 3.55 -1.52 19.66
CA ALA A 119 3.82 -2.95 19.83
C ALA A 119 2.63 -3.82 19.43
N MET A 120 2.89 -4.97 18.79
CA MET A 120 1.85 -5.92 18.35
C MET A 120 0.99 -6.41 19.52
N GLU A 121 1.62 -6.64 20.67
CA GLU A 121 1.00 -7.03 21.94
C GLU A 121 -0.20 -6.15 22.31
N TYR A 122 -0.12 -4.84 22.04
CA TYR A 122 -1.18 -3.89 22.36
C TYR A 122 -2.47 -4.20 21.59
N PHE A 123 -2.35 -4.74 20.39
CA PHE A 123 -3.48 -5.10 19.55
C PHE A 123 -3.91 -6.55 19.75
N ASP A 124 -2.96 -7.46 20.04
CA ASP A 124 -3.22 -8.88 20.29
C ASP A 124 -4.07 -9.10 21.55
N ARG A 125 -3.88 -8.26 22.57
CA ARG A 125 -4.69 -8.30 23.80
C ARG A 125 -6.18 -8.05 23.57
N ASP A 126 -6.52 -7.19 22.62
CA ASP A 126 -7.91 -6.84 22.32
C ASP A 126 -8.55 -7.90 21.40
N PHE A 127 -7.77 -8.43 20.46
CA PHE A 127 -8.22 -9.41 19.46
C PHE A 127 -7.21 -10.55 19.30
N PRO A 128 -7.22 -11.55 20.22
CA PRO A 128 -6.34 -12.70 20.12
C PRO A 128 -6.54 -13.46 18.81
N GLY A 129 -5.45 -13.89 18.17
CA GLY A 129 -5.49 -14.66 16.93
C GLY A 129 -5.74 -13.84 15.66
N HIS A 130 -5.97 -12.53 15.73
CA HIS A 130 -5.96 -11.70 14.53
C HIS A 130 -4.54 -11.63 13.94
N TYR A 131 -4.42 -11.74 12.62
CA TYR A 131 -3.16 -11.60 11.89
C TYR A 131 -3.39 -10.66 10.69
N LEU A 132 -2.39 -10.44 9.83
CA LEU A 132 -2.56 -9.64 8.60
C LEU A 132 -3.11 -8.22 8.83
N ARG A 133 -2.58 -7.55 9.86
CA ARG A 133 -2.99 -6.18 10.21
C ARG A 133 -2.13 -5.16 9.48
N LEU A 134 -2.79 -4.17 8.87
CA LEU A 134 -2.16 -2.98 8.30
C LEU A 134 -2.71 -1.75 9.02
N ILE A 135 -1.81 -0.82 9.34
CA ILE A 135 -2.23 0.51 9.81
C ILE A 135 -2.71 1.29 8.60
N THR A 136 -3.99 1.62 8.58
CA THR A 136 -4.62 2.40 7.51
C THR A 136 -4.56 3.90 7.78
N ARG A 137 -4.70 4.29 9.05
CA ARG A 137 -4.74 5.69 9.47
C ARG A 137 -4.28 5.84 10.91
N VAL A 138 -3.50 6.88 11.17
CA VAL A 138 -3.17 7.34 12.52
C VAL A 138 -3.77 8.73 12.72
N ARG A 139 -4.32 8.98 13.91
CA ARG A 139 -4.76 10.30 14.34
C ARG A 139 -4.13 10.61 15.69
N THR A 140 -3.69 11.84 15.86
CA THR A 140 -3.07 12.30 17.10
C THR A 140 -3.95 13.37 17.74
N SER A 141 -4.11 13.27 19.06
CA SER A 141 -4.83 14.27 19.86
C SER A 141 -3.95 14.67 21.03
N VAL A 142 -3.78 15.98 21.24
CA VAL A 142 -3.08 16.56 22.38
C VAL A 142 -4.13 17.11 23.33
N VAL A 143 -4.20 16.54 24.53
CA VAL A 143 -5.11 16.99 25.58
C VAL A 143 -4.39 18.01 26.45
N ALA A 144 -4.58 19.29 26.15
CA ALA A 144 -4.01 20.41 26.90
C ALA A 144 -4.88 21.67 26.72
N LEU A 145 -4.61 22.70 27.53
CA LEU A 145 -5.22 24.00 27.35
C LEU A 145 -4.57 24.71 26.16
N ILE A 146 -5.24 24.67 25.01
CA ILE A 146 -4.76 25.18 23.73
C ILE A 146 -5.76 26.21 23.21
N THR A 147 -5.27 27.38 22.82
CA THR A 147 -6.11 28.40 22.21
C THR A 147 -6.62 27.89 20.85
N PRO A 148 -7.93 27.96 20.57
CA PRO A 148 -8.48 27.48 19.29
C PRO A 148 -7.87 28.15 18.05
N THR A 149 -7.32 29.36 18.16
CA THR A 149 -6.70 30.10 17.06
C THR A 149 -5.28 29.65 16.73
N ASP A 150 -4.56 29.09 17.70
CA ASP A 150 -3.13 28.80 17.57
C ASP A 150 -2.89 27.31 17.26
N GLY A 151 -3.72 26.43 17.81
CA GLY A 151 -3.59 24.99 17.60
C GLY A 151 -2.29 24.44 18.20
N ILE A 152 -1.70 23.46 17.53
CA ILE A 152 -0.40 22.89 17.92
C ILE A 152 0.62 23.04 16.78
N HIS A 153 1.91 22.96 17.12
CA HIS A 153 2.98 22.91 16.14
C HIS A 153 3.85 21.70 16.45
N ALA A 154 3.49 20.57 15.87
CA ALA A 154 4.16 19.30 16.13
C ALA A 154 4.41 18.53 14.82
N THR A 155 5.36 17.60 14.87
CA THR A 155 5.62 16.67 13.77
C THR A 155 5.46 15.25 14.29
N LEU A 156 4.80 14.40 13.52
CA LEU A 156 4.79 12.96 13.73
C LEU A 156 5.63 12.30 12.64
N SER A 157 6.61 11.50 13.05
CA SER A 157 7.57 10.86 12.16
C SER A 157 7.59 9.35 12.34
N THR A 158 7.76 8.61 11.25
CA THR A 158 8.04 7.18 11.27
C THR A 158 9.50 6.93 10.92
N THR A 159 10.14 5.98 11.61
CA THR A 159 11.53 5.55 11.31
C THR A 159 11.60 4.67 10.05
N GLY A 160 10.45 4.30 9.49
CA GLY A 160 10.38 3.47 8.28
C GLY A 160 10.51 1.97 8.53
N LEU A 161 10.75 1.53 9.78
CA LEU A 161 10.76 0.11 10.12
C LEU A 161 9.40 -0.32 10.71
N SER A 162 8.68 -1.15 9.97
CA SER A 162 7.44 -1.78 10.42
C SER A 162 7.58 -3.30 10.44
N ARG A 163 6.64 -3.99 11.09
CA ARG A 163 6.56 -5.46 11.12
C ARG A 163 5.14 -5.89 10.82
N VAL A 164 5.01 -6.91 9.98
CA VAL A 164 3.72 -7.52 9.64
C VAL A 164 3.79 -9.01 9.99
N VAL A 165 2.67 -9.57 10.45
CA VAL A 165 2.52 -11.02 10.61
C VAL A 165 1.75 -11.55 9.42
N ILE A 166 2.42 -12.40 8.63
CA ILE A 166 1.79 -13.14 7.54
C ILE A 166 1.49 -14.57 7.99
N GLY A 167 0.40 -15.14 7.46
CA GLY A 167 0.10 -16.57 7.61
C GLY A 167 0.75 -17.34 6.47
N GLY A 168 1.65 -18.27 6.79
CA GLY A 168 2.21 -19.23 5.83
C GLY A 168 1.68 -20.64 6.07
N THR A 169 2.21 -21.62 5.32
CA THR A 169 1.86 -23.05 5.44
C THR A 169 2.19 -23.58 6.84
N GLY A 170 1.25 -23.41 7.78
CA GLY A 170 1.29 -23.97 9.14
C GLY A 170 1.76 -23.04 10.26
N PHE A 171 2.40 -21.89 9.96
CA PHE A 171 2.95 -20.99 11.00
C PHE A 171 2.80 -19.50 10.65
N TYR A 172 2.68 -18.67 11.69
CA TYR A 172 2.69 -17.21 11.59
C TYR A 172 4.10 -16.66 11.67
N GLN A 173 4.52 -15.86 10.70
CA GLN A 173 5.87 -15.28 10.66
C GLN A 173 5.82 -13.75 10.71
N LYS A 174 6.66 -13.16 11.57
CA LYS A 174 6.90 -11.71 11.64
C LYS A 174 7.93 -11.33 10.58
N ILE A 175 7.51 -10.55 9.58
CA ILE A 175 8.38 -10.04 8.52
C ILE A 175 8.59 -8.53 8.72
N PRO A 176 9.84 -8.04 8.69
CA PRO A 176 10.12 -6.61 8.69
C PRO A 176 9.75 -5.99 7.32
N VAL A 177 9.03 -4.89 7.36
CA VAL A 177 8.73 -4.05 6.19
C VAL A 177 9.53 -2.76 6.37
N LYS A 178 10.44 -2.49 5.44
CA LYS A 178 11.27 -1.28 5.45
C LYS A 178 10.74 -0.28 4.41
N ARG A 179 10.57 0.95 4.85
CA ARG A 179 10.23 2.12 4.04
C ARG A 179 11.20 3.26 4.37
N PRO A 180 11.33 4.27 3.49
CA PRO A 180 11.95 5.52 3.87
C PRO A 180 11.22 6.12 5.10
N PRO A 181 11.94 6.85 5.98
CA PRO A 181 11.30 7.66 7.00
C PRO A 181 10.37 8.69 6.37
N GLU A 182 9.20 8.87 6.97
CA GLU A 182 8.18 9.83 6.53
C GLU A 182 7.76 10.68 7.72
N SER A 183 7.27 11.89 7.48
CA SER A 183 6.84 12.82 8.52
C SER A 183 5.63 13.64 8.09
N VAL A 184 4.77 13.96 9.05
CA VAL A 184 3.61 14.83 8.83
C VAL A 184 3.58 15.94 9.88
N ALA A 185 3.21 17.15 9.45
CA ALA A 185 3.01 18.28 10.35
C ALA A 185 1.60 18.23 10.93
N LEU A 186 1.48 18.50 12.22
CA LEU A 186 0.22 18.51 12.97
C LEU A 186 -0.06 19.93 13.44
N THR A 187 -1.20 20.48 13.01
CA THR A 187 -1.67 21.82 13.38
C THR A 187 -2.93 21.81 14.23
N ALA A 188 -3.79 20.80 14.06
CA ALA A 188 -4.97 20.62 14.90
C ALA A 188 -4.61 19.94 16.23
N ALA A 189 -5.21 20.38 17.33
CA ALA A 189 -5.02 19.75 18.63
C ALA A 189 -5.74 18.40 18.76
N ILE A 190 -6.83 18.20 18.03
CA ILE A 190 -7.72 17.05 18.15
C ILE A 190 -7.80 16.31 16.83
N ASN A 191 -7.63 14.99 16.86
CA ASN A 191 -7.78 14.08 15.72
C ASN A 191 -6.93 14.48 14.49
N ALA A 192 -5.78 15.10 14.72
CA ALA A 192 -4.89 15.57 13.67
C ALA A 192 -4.30 14.41 12.90
N THR A 193 -4.25 14.56 11.57
CA THR A 193 -3.71 13.54 10.66
C THR A 193 -2.57 14.05 9.80
N GLY A 194 -2.31 15.36 9.85
CA GLY A 194 -1.35 16.06 9.00
C GLY A 194 -1.74 16.14 7.52
N LEU A 195 -2.97 15.77 7.20
CA LEU A 195 -3.58 15.92 5.88
C LEU A 195 -4.75 16.91 5.98
N PHE A 196 -4.99 17.66 4.91
CA PHE A 196 -6.19 18.48 4.76
C PHE A 196 -7.42 17.58 4.56
N GLU A 197 -8.59 18.05 4.98
CA GLU A 197 -9.84 17.26 5.02
C GLU A 197 -10.31 16.74 3.66
N THR A 198 -9.86 17.35 2.56
CA THR A 198 -10.20 16.95 1.19
C THR A 198 -9.61 15.59 0.79
N HIS A 199 -8.71 15.03 1.60
CA HIS A 199 -8.17 13.70 1.40
C HIS A 199 -8.87 12.68 2.32
N ALA A 200 -10.06 12.23 1.91
CA ALA A 200 -10.61 11.00 2.46
C ALA A 200 -9.69 9.85 2.02
N PRO A 201 -9.21 8.97 2.93
CA PRO A 201 -8.55 7.74 2.48
C PRO A 201 -9.56 6.98 1.62
N ALA A 202 -9.11 6.46 0.47
CA ALA A 202 -9.90 5.58 -0.38
C ALA A 202 -10.24 4.30 0.40
N SER A 203 -11.29 4.34 1.21
CA SER A 203 -11.91 3.18 1.84
C SER A 203 -13.14 2.80 1.02
N GLY A 204 -13.19 1.54 0.62
CA GLY A 204 -14.07 0.99 -0.39
C GLY A 204 -15.55 1.38 -0.30
N HIS A 205 -16.14 1.43 -1.48
CA HIS A 205 -17.56 1.47 -1.83
C HIS A 205 -18.52 1.25 -0.64
N VAL A 206 -19.06 2.34 -0.12
CA VAL A 206 -20.36 2.30 0.56
C VAL A 206 -21.42 2.20 -0.54
N VAL A 207 -21.87 0.98 -0.83
CA VAL A 207 -23.13 0.78 -1.55
C VAL A 207 -24.25 1.24 -0.62
N ALA A 208 -24.71 2.47 -0.80
CA ALA A 208 -25.93 2.94 -0.16
C ALA A 208 -27.12 2.23 -0.81
N LEU A 209 -27.56 1.11 -0.23
CA LEU A 209 -28.89 0.57 -0.51
C LEU A 209 -29.93 1.56 0.03
N ARG A 210 -30.43 2.41 -0.86
CA ARG A 210 -31.59 3.24 -0.61
C ARG A 210 -32.82 2.32 -0.53
N ARG A 211 -33.21 1.95 0.68
CA ARG A 211 -34.51 1.34 0.95
C ARG A 211 -35.58 2.38 0.63
N TYR A 212 -36.33 2.18 -0.44
CA TYR A 212 -37.65 2.77 -0.60
C TYR A 212 -38.67 1.79 -0.01
N GLY A 213 -39.33 2.20 1.07
CA GLY A 213 -40.70 1.82 1.42
C GLY A 213 -41.48 3.12 1.61
N ARG A 214 -42.77 3.23 1.33
CA ARG A 214 -43.82 2.24 1.12
C ARG A 214 -44.38 2.28 -0.30
#